data_AF-A0A351FT05-F1
#
_entry.id   AF-A0A351FT05-F1
#
_cell.length_a   1.000
_cell.length_b   1.000
_cell.length_c   1.000
_cell.angle_alpha   90.00
_cell.angle_beta   90.00
_cell.angle_gamma   90.00
#
_symmetry.space_group_name_H-M   'P 1'
#
loop_
_entity.id
_entity.type
_entity.pdbx_description
1 polymer ?
#
loop_
_entity_poly.entity_id
_entity_poly.type
_entity_poly.pdbx_seq_one_letter_code
_entity_poly.pdbx_strand_id
1 'polypeptide(L)' 'MRRFLYVALICAALSTSTGCILPIYSGDPARRTRQLIFTAENFRAMLDTWERIWFLDMPDHMTPFRVHGGVI' A
#
# COMPACT_ATOMS: atom_id res chain seq x y z
N MET A 1 -2.16 -34.68 -14.00
CA MET A 1 -3.18 -33.82 -13.36
C MET A 1 -2.85 -33.46 -11.92
N ARG A 2 -2.81 -34.41 -10.97
CA ARG A 2 -2.59 -34.12 -9.53
C ARG A 2 -1.29 -33.36 -9.22
N ARG A 3 -0.21 -33.65 -9.95
CA ARG A 3 1.09 -32.96 -9.81
C ARG A 3 1.01 -31.46 -10.15
N PHE A 4 0.18 -31.07 -11.11
CA PHE A 4 -0.02 -29.66 -11.46
C PHE A 4 -0.79 -28.91 -10.37
N LEU A 5 -1.75 -29.57 -9.70
CA LEU A 5 -2.46 -28.97 -8.57
C LEU A 5 -1.51 -28.68 -7.39
N TYR A 6 -0.60 -29.60 -7.08
CA TYR A 6 0.39 -29.37 -6.02
C TYR A 6 1.37 -28.24 -6.37
N VAL A 7 1.81 -28.14 -7.63
CA VAL A 7 2.67 -27.04 -8.08
C VAL A 7 1.93 -25.71 -8.00
N ALA A 8 0.68 -25.65 -8.46
CA ALA A 8 -0.12 -24.43 -8.38
C ALA A 8 -0.34 -23.97 -6.93
N LEU A 9 -0.59 -24.91 -6.01
CA LEU A 9 -0.77 -24.62 -4.59
C LEU A 9 0.51 -24.05 -3.96
N ILE A 10 1.67 -24.63 -4.27
CA ILE A 10 2.96 -24.13 -3.78
C ILE A 10 3.25 -22.73 -4.36
N CYS A 11 3.04 -22.52 -5.66
CA CYS A 11 3.23 -21.21 -6.27
C CYS A 11 2.31 -20.15 -5.65
N ALA A 12 1.04 -20.47 -5.41
CA ALA A 12 0.11 -19.57 -4.75
C ALA A 12 0.58 -19.22 -3.32
N ALA A 13 0.99 -20.22 -2.54
CA ALA A 13 1.50 -20.00 -1.18
C ALA A 13 2.77 -19.14 -1.16
N LEU A 14 3.70 -19.34 -2.10
CA LEU A 14 4.93 -18.54 -2.17
C LEU A 14 4.67 -17.11 -2.63
N SER A 15 3.68 -16.89 -3.51
CA SER A 15 3.37 -15.56 -4.05
C SER A 15 2.86 -14.58 -3.00
N THR A 16 2.19 -15.06 -1.94
CA THR A 16 1.63 -14.23 -0.85
C THR A 16 2.54 -14.17 0.38
N SER A 17 3.61 -14.96 0.43
CA SER A 17 4.52 -15.07 1.59
C SER A 17 5.64 -14.01 1.60
N THR A 18 5.38 -12.82 1.08
CA THR A 18 6.39 -11.75 1.02
C THR A 18 6.71 -11.25 2.43
N GLY A 19 7.95 -11.46 2.89
CA GLY A 19 8.45 -10.96 4.17
C GLY A 19 8.26 -11.87 5.39
N CYS A 20 7.60 -13.03 5.25
CA CYS A 20 7.38 -13.97 6.36
C CYS A 20 8.43 -15.08 6.47
N ILE A 21 9.10 -15.42 5.36
CA ILE A 21 10.05 -16.56 5.30
C ILE A 21 11.45 -16.16 5.80
N LEU A 22 11.82 -14.89 5.61
CA LEU A 22 13.10 -14.35 6.03
C LEU A 22 12.88 -13.00 6.72
N PRO A 23 13.61 -12.69 7.81
CA PRO A 23 13.54 -11.38 8.43
C PRO A 23 14.04 -10.32 7.44
N ILE A 24 13.15 -9.44 7.00
CA ILE A 24 13.46 -8.34 6.09
C ILE A 24 14.24 -7.21 6.78
N TYR A 25 14.14 -7.11 8.10
CA TYR A 25 14.79 -6.06 8.90
C TYR A 25 16.01 -6.56 9.65
N SER A 26 16.88 -5.61 9.99
CA SER A 26 18.07 -5.84 10.80
C SER A 26 17.71 -6.38 12.19
N GLY A 27 18.53 -7.30 12.72
CA GLY A 27 18.43 -7.74 14.11
C GLY A 27 18.86 -6.68 15.13
N ASP A 28 19.77 -5.78 14.73
CA ASP A 28 20.16 -4.61 15.55
C ASP A 28 18.97 -3.64 15.71
N PRO A 29 18.50 -3.37 16.95
CA PRO A 29 17.38 -2.49 17.22
C PRO A 29 17.56 -1.07 16.68
N ALA A 30 18.77 -0.50 16.75
CA ALA A 30 18.99 0.88 16.32
C ALA A 30 18.78 1.04 14.82
N ARG A 31 19.32 0.09 14.03
CA ARG A 31 19.10 0.03 12.58
C ARG A 31 17.66 -0.33 12.24
N ARG A 32 17.04 -1.27 12.96
CA ARG A 32 15.66 -1.70 12.73
C ARG A 32 14.65 -0.58 12.89
N THR A 33 14.79 0.26 13.92
CA THR A 33 13.89 1.39 14.15
C THR A 33 13.89 2.35 12.97
N ARG A 34 15.07 2.68 12.40
CA ARG A 34 15.15 3.52 11.19
C ARG A 34 14.46 2.87 10.00
N GLN A 35 14.67 1.58 9.78
CA GLN A 35 14.02 0.84 8.69
C GLN A 35 12.49 0.87 8.81
N LEU A 36 11.96 0.67 10.02
CA LEU A 36 10.52 0.69 10.28
C LEU A 36 9.92 2.09 10.08
N ILE A 37 10.62 3.16 10.47
CA ILE A 37 10.17 4.53 10.24
C ILE A 37 10.02 4.82 8.73
N PHE A 38 11.02 4.47 7.93
CA PHE A 38 10.94 4.66 6.47
C PHE A 38 9.83 3.82 5.84
N THR A 39 9.68 2.57 6.27
CA THR A 39 8.60 1.72 5.77
C THR A 39 7.22 2.28 6.14
N ALA A 40 7.03 2.76 7.37
CA ALA A 40 5.77 3.36 7.79
C ALA A 40 5.42 4.61 6.96
N GLU A 41 6.40 5.47 6.70
CA GLU A 41 6.18 6.67 5.88
C GLU A 41 5.82 6.29 4.42
N ASN A 42 6.49 5.29 3.85
CA ASN A 42 6.14 4.79 2.52
C ASN A 42 4.71 4.23 2.46
N PHE A 43 4.25 3.51 3.48
CA PHE A 43 2.88 3.01 3.52
C PHE A 43 1.84 4.13 3.69
N ARG A 44 2.18 5.19 4.42
CA ARG A 44 1.33 6.38 4.53
C ARG A 44 1.16 7.05 3.16
N ALA A 45 2.26 7.28 2.45
CA ALA A 45 2.25 7.87 1.11
C ALA A 45 1.57 6.97 0.05
N MET A 46 1.54 5.65 0.27
CA MET A 46 0.87 4.71 -0.63
C MET A 46 -0.65 4.94 -0.67
N LEU A 47 -1.28 5.33 0.44
CA LEU A 47 -2.72 5.64 0.47
C LEU A 47 -3.03 6.90 -0.34
N ASP A 48 -2.26 7.96 -0.12
CA ASP A 48 -2.39 9.21 -0.88
C ASP A 48 -2.18 8.93 -2.40
N THR A 49 -1.22 8.08 -2.73
CA THR A 49 -0.97 7.68 -4.13
C THR A 49 -2.12 6.86 -4.70
N TRP A 50 -2.75 6.01 -3.90
CA TRP A 50 -3.89 5.19 -4.32
C TRP A 50 -5.09 6.07 -4.68
N GLU A 51 -5.43 7.03 -3.82
CA GLU A 51 -6.50 8.00 -4.11
C GLU A 51 -6.25 8.76 -5.42
N ARG A 52 -5.00 9.16 -5.63
CA ARG A 52 -4.58 9.86 -6.85
C ARG A 52 -4.60 9.01 -8.12
N ILE A 53 -4.26 7.72 -8.04
CA ILE A 53 -4.37 6.77 -9.17
C ILE A 53 -5.81 6.66 -9.65
N TRP A 54 -6.76 6.68 -8.70
CA TRP A 54 -8.18 6.60 -8.97
C TRP A 54 -8.87 7.95 -9.15
N PHE A 55 -8.10 9.05 -9.17
CA PHE A 55 -8.60 10.42 -9.30
C PHE A 55 -9.68 10.79 -8.26
N LEU A 56 -9.62 10.21 -7.06
CA LEU A 56 -10.57 10.50 -5.98
C LEU A 56 -10.31 11.85 -5.31
N ASP A 57 -9.10 12.39 -5.46
CA ASP A 57 -8.63 13.68 -4.95
C ASP A 57 -8.73 14.80 -6.01
N MET A 58 -9.39 14.54 -7.15
CA MET A 58 -9.55 15.53 -8.21
C MET A 58 -10.43 16.69 -7.71
N PRO A 59 -10.02 17.96 -7.89
CA PRO A 59 -10.88 19.09 -7.55
C PRO A 59 -12.14 19.06 -8.42
N ASP A 60 -13.29 19.32 -7.80
CA ASP A 60 -14.56 19.40 -8.54
C ASP A 60 -14.47 20.49 -9.62
N HIS A 61 -14.80 20.11 -10.86
CA HIS A 61 -14.84 21.02 -12.00
C HIS A 61 -16.18 21.76 -12.13
N MET A 62 -17.13 21.49 -11.23
CA MET A 62 -18.39 22.23 -11.16
C MET A 62 -18.09 23.71 -10.93
N THR A 63 -18.70 24.55 -11.76
CA THR A 63 -18.74 25.99 -11.52
C THR A 63 -19.28 26.21 -10.10
N PRO A 64 -18.69 27.10 -9.29
CA PRO A 64 -19.16 27.30 -7.93
C PRO A 64 -20.62 27.75 -7.99
N PHE A 65 -21.55 26.85 -7.68
CA PHE A 65 -22.91 27.25 -7.43
C PHE A 65 -22.85 28.09 -6.16
N ARG A 66 -23.09 29.40 -6.30
CA ARG A 66 -23.24 30.32 -5.16
C ARG A 66 -24.54 30.00 -4.42
N VAL A 67 -24.58 28.86 -3.73
CA VAL A 67 -25.58 28.59 -2.70
C VAL A 67 -25.07 29.21 -1.41
N HIS A 68 -25.52 30.43 -1.16
CA HIS A 68 -25.46 31.19 0.09
C HIS A 68 -24.36 30.78 1.10
N GLY A 69 -23.20 31.41 0.99
CA GLY A 69 -22.38 31.76 2.15
C GLY A 69 -21.31 30.77 2.62
N GLY A 70 -21.13 29.63 1.94
CA GLY A 70 -20.01 28.73 2.19
C GLY A 70 -19.34 28.32 0.89
N VAL A 71 -18.04 28.59 0.76
CA VAL A 71 -17.18 27.92 -0.22
C VAL A 71 -16.73 26.63 0.46
N ILE A 72 -17.03 25.48 -0.15
CA ILE A 72 -16.59 24.16 0.30
C ILE A 72 -15.11 24.01 -0.03
#